data_AF-A0A961YFR4-F1
#
_entry.id   AF-A0A961YFR4-F1
#
_cell.length_a   1.000
_cell.length_b   1.000
_cell.length_c   1.000
_cell.angle_alpha   90.00
_cell.angle_beta   90.00
_cell.angle_gamma   90.00
#
_symmetry.space_group_name_H-M   'P 1'
#
loop_
_entity.id
_entity.type
_entity.pdbx_description
1 polymer ?
#
loop_
_entity_poly.entity_id
_entity_poly.type
_entity_poly.pdbx_seq_one_letter_code
_entity_poly.pdbx_strand_id
1 'polypeptide(L)'
;MRVLNFAAFFLALSSAFLLYSLSYDTRRLEARVQEKEQIARRARSDIAVLKAEKGHLSRPERIDPYARALGLVPPRADQVSPSARASLGNEIGESR
;
A
#
# COMPACT_ATOMS: atom_id res chain seq x y z
N MET A 1 29.76 -39.24 -38.23
CA MET A 1 29.80 -37.82 -38.63
C MET A 1 28.43 -37.18 -38.79
N ARG A 2 27.53 -37.66 -39.67
CA ARG A 2 26.21 -37.02 -39.90
C ARG A 2 25.32 -36.92 -38.64
N VAL A 3 25.18 -38.02 -37.89
CA VAL A 3 24.35 -38.04 -36.66
C VAL A 3 24.87 -37.08 -35.59
N LEU A 4 26.20 -36.99 -35.44
CA LEU A 4 26.84 -36.09 -34.48
C LEU A 4 26.58 -34.62 -34.83
N ASN A 5 26.64 -34.27 -36.12
CA ASN A 5 26.33 -32.91 -36.59
C ASN A 5 24.86 -32.57 -36.37
N PHE A 6 23.93 -33.51 -36.62
CA PHE A 6 22.52 -33.29 -36.33
C PHE A 6 22.26 -33.11 -34.83
N ALA A 7 22.89 -33.91 -33.98
CA ALA A 7 22.78 -33.76 -32.53
C ALA A 7 23.34 -32.41 -32.06
N ALA A 8 24.50 -32.00 -32.57
CA ALA A 8 25.11 -30.70 -32.26
C ALA A 8 24.22 -29.53 -32.73
N PHE A 9 23.64 -29.64 -33.93
CA PHE A 9 22.72 -28.63 -34.46
C PHE A 9 21.46 -28.51 -33.61
N PHE A 10 20.85 -29.64 -33.24
CA PHE A 10 19.68 -29.66 -32.35
C PHE A 10 20.00 -29.07 -30.98
N LEU A 11 21.16 -29.41 -30.41
CA LEU A 11 21.60 -28.89 -29.13
C LEU A 11 21.78 -27.36 -29.19
N ALA A 12 22.38 -26.85 -30.26
CA ALA A 12 22.54 -25.42 -30.48
C ALA A 12 21.18 -24.70 -30.61
N LEU A 13 20.23 -25.28 -31.37
CA LEU A 13 18.89 -24.73 -31.53
C LEU A 13 18.12 -24.68 -30.21
N SER A 14 18.15 -25.78 -29.45
CA SER A 14 17.52 -25.86 -28.13
C SER A 14 18.14 -24.86 -27.15
N SER A 15 19.47 -24.70 -27.17
CA SER A 15 20.16 -23.72 -26.33
C SER A 15 19.76 -22.28 -26.68
N ALA A 16 19.73 -21.94 -27.96
CA ALA A 16 19.28 -20.62 -28.42
C ALA A 16 17.82 -20.35 -28.01
N PHE A 17 16.94 -21.35 -28.16
CA PHE A 17 15.54 -21.23 -27.76
C PHE A 17 15.37 -21.04 -26.24
N LEU A 18 16.07 -21.84 -25.44
CA LEU A 18 16.05 -21.73 -23.98
C LEU A 18 16.56 -20.36 -23.51
N LEU A 19 17.67 -19.89 -24.08
CA LEU A 19 18.22 -18.58 -23.75
C LEU A 19 17.25 -17.46 -24.11
N TYR A 20 16.61 -17.55 -25.27
CA TYR A 20 15.60 -16.58 -25.69
C TYR A 20 14.39 -16.59 -24.74
N SER A 21 13.84 -17.77 -24.43
CA SER A 21 12.69 -17.89 -23.52
C SER A 21 13.01 -17.31 -22.15
N LEU A 22 14.17 -17.65 -21.58
CA LEU A 22 14.57 -17.17 -20.27
C LEU A 22 14.80 -15.65 -20.25
N SER A 23 15.42 -15.11 -21.31
CA SER A 23 15.62 -13.66 -21.47
C SER A 23 14.29 -12.92 -21.65
N TYR A 24 13.32 -13.53 -22.31
CA TYR A 24 12.00 -12.94 -22.52
C TYR A 24 11.15 -12.98 -21.25
N ASP A 25 11.15 -14.10 -20.53
CA ASP A 25 10.40 -14.26 -19.28
C ASP A 25 10.91 -13.31 -18.19
N THR A 26 12.23 -13.13 -18.10
CA THR A 26 12.83 -12.15 -17.18
C THR A 26 12.42 -10.73 -17.51
N ARG A 27 12.49 -10.30 -18.77
CA ARG A 27 12.01 -8.97 -19.20
C ARG A 27 10.53 -8.75 -18.92
N ARG A 28 9.70 -9.78 -19.16
CA ARG A 28 8.25 -9.70 -18.90
C ARG A 28 7.94 -9.67 -17.40
N LEU A 29 8.72 -10.37 -16.58
CA LEU A 29 8.58 -10.33 -15.13
C LEU A 29 8.99 -8.97 -14.57
N GLU A 30 10.11 -8.42 -15.03
CA GLU A 30 10.60 -7.10 -14.65
C GLU A 30 9.58 -6.00 -14.98
N ALA A 31 9.00 -6.02 -16.17
CA ALA A 31 7.94 -5.07 -16.56
C ALA A 31 6.73 -5.13 -15.61
N ARG A 32 6.30 -6.34 -15.23
CA ARG A 32 5.17 -6.52 -14.28
C ARG A 32 5.52 -6.05 -12.88
N VAL A 33 6.74 -6.29 -12.41
CA VAL A 33 7.20 -5.80 -11.10
C VAL A 33 7.20 -4.27 -11.09
N GLN A 34 7.77 -3.63 -12.11
CA GLN A 34 7.79 -2.17 -12.22
C GLN A 34 6.39 -1.56 -12.26
N GLU A 35 5.45 -2.16 -12.99
CA GLU A 35 4.05 -1.73 -13.01
C GLU A 35 3.42 -1.79 -11.61
N LYS A 36 3.58 -2.92 -10.91
CA LYS A 36 3.04 -3.09 -9.54
C LYS A 36 3.67 -2.13 -8.54
N GLU A 37 4.97 -1.90 -8.63
CA GLU A 37 5.64 -0.91 -7.78
C GLU A 37 5.14 0.51 -8.05
N GLN A 38 4.92 0.89 -9.31
CA GLN A 38 4.35 2.20 -9.65
C GLN A 38 2.96 2.38 -9.05
N ILE A 39 2.10 1.36 -9.15
CA ILE A 39 0.76 1.37 -8.53
C ILE A 39 0.88 1.50 -7.00
N ALA A 40 1.77 0.73 -6.38
CA ALA A 40 1.99 0.78 -4.94
C ALA A 40 2.50 2.15 -4.47
N ARG A 41 3.41 2.77 -5.23
CA ARG A 41 3.90 4.13 -4.93
C ARG A 41 2.79 5.16 -5.01
N ARG A 42 1.94 5.11 -6.03
CA ARG A 42 0.77 6.00 -6.17
C ARG A 42 -0.20 5.82 -5.01
N ALA A 43 -0.59 4.59 -4.70
CA ALA A 43 -1.50 4.30 -3.60
C ALA A 43 -0.96 4.80 -2.24
N ARG A 44 0.34 4.67 -1.98
CA ARG A 44 0.96 5.21 -0.76
C ARG A 44 0.88 6.73 -0.70
N SER A 45 1.09 7.41 -1.83
CA SER A 45 0.94 8.87 -1.92
C SER A 45 -0.50 9.29 -1.63
N ASP A 46 -1.47 8.62 -2.24
CA ASP A 46 -2.89 8.93 -2.06
C ASP A 46 -3.32 8.74 -0.60
N ILE A 47 -2.87 7.65 0.04
CA ILE A 47 -3.12 7.41 1.46
C ILE A 47 -2.52 8.53 2.33
N ALA A 48 -1.32 9.02 2.00
CA ALA A 48 -0.70 10.11 2.75
C ALA A 48 -1.52 11.41 2.63
N VAL A 49 -1.98 11.74 1.43
CA VAL A 49 -2.86 12.89 1.19
C VAL A 49 -4.18 12.73 1.95
N LEU A 50 -4.86 11.60 1.80
CA LEU A 50 -6.13 11.34 2.49
C LEU A 50 -5.99 11.33 4.01
N LYS A 51 -4.85 10.86 4.55
CA LYS A 51 -4.57 10.92 5.98
C LYS A 51 -4.39 12.36 6.45
N ALA A 52 -3.72 13.19 5.67
CA ALA A 52 -3.56 14.61 5.97
C ALA A 52 -4.91 15.35 5.91
N GLU A 53 -5.71 15.10 4.87
CA GLU A 53 -7.05 15.66 4.72
C GLU A 53 -7.96 15.22 5.86
N LYS A 54 -7.98 13.92 6.19
CA LYS A 54 -8.71 13.41 7.35
C LYS A 54 -8.30 14.14 8.61
N GLY A 55 -7.01 14.26 8.90
CA GLY A 55 -6.51 14.96 10.09
C GLY A 55 -6.86 16.45 10.11
N HIS A 56 -6.98 17.09 8.94
CA HIS A 56 -7.42 18.48 8.82
C HIS A 56 -8.94 18.64 9.02
N LEU A 57 -9.74 17.73 8.47
CA LEU A 57 -11.20 17.72 8.60
C LEU A 57 -11.66 17.30 9.99
N SER A 58 -10.95 16.39 10.65
CA SER A 58 -11.33 15.82 11.94
C SER A 58 -10.94 16.69 13.14
N ARG A 59 -10.44 17.90 12.91
CA ARG A 59 -9.98 18.80 13.98
C ARG A 59 -11.15 19.22 14.88
N PRO A 60 -11.04 19.08 16.22
CA PRO A 60 -12.11 19.46 17.15
C PRO A 60 -12.59 20.90 16.95
N GLU A 61 -11.68 21.83 16.67
CA GLU A 61 -12.00 23.25 16.45
C GLU A 61 -12.94 23.46 15.26
N ARG A 62 -12.93 22.52 14.30
CA ARG A 62 -13.81 22.54 13.13
C ARG A 62 -15.11 21.80 13.35
N ILE A 63 -15.12 20.73 14.15
CA ILE A 63 -16.32 19.91 14.40
C ILE A 63 -17.21 20.54 15.47
N ASP A 64 -16.60 21.12 16.51
CA ASP A 64 -17.30 21.64 17.69
C ASP A 64 -18.41 22.64 17.34
N PRO A 65 -18.22 23.64 16.45
CA PRO A 65 -19.29 24.57 16.10
C PRO A 65 -20.53 23.88 15.51
N TYR A 66 -20.34 22.87 14.64
CA TYR A 66 -21.44 22.12 14.04
C TYR A 66 -22.09 21.17 15.05
N ALA A 67 -21.29 20.53 15.90
CA ALA A 67 -21.81 19.67 16.96
C ALA A 67 -22.69 20.47 17.92
N ARG A 68 -22.26 21.68 18.32
CA ARG A 68 -23.06 22.58 19.17
C ARG A 68 -24.33 23.06 18.48
N ALA A 69 -24.26 23.40 17.19
CA ALA A 69 -25.45 23.78 16.42
C ALA A 69 -26.50 22.64 16.35
N LEU A 70 -26.06 21.38 16.38
CA LEU A 70 -26.91 20.20 16.44
C LEU A 70 -27.38 19.82 17.85
N GLY A 71 -27.03 20.61 18.88
CA GLY A 71 -27.36 20.33 20.28
C GLY A 71 -26.55 19.18 20.88
N LEU A 72 -25.50 18.73 20.20
CA LEU A 72 -24.61 17.68 20.70
C LEU A 72 -23.73 18.24 21.82
N VAL A 73 -23.55 17.43 22.85
CA VAL A 73 -22.73 17.71 24.03
C VAL A 73 -21.63 16.67 24.10
N PRO A 74 -20.45 16.99 24.69
CA PRO A 74 -19.37 16.04 24.84
C PRO A 74 -19.89 14.73 25.46
N PRO A 75 -19.53 13.58 24.90
CA PRO A 75 -20.01 12.30 25.38
C PRO A 75 -19.61 12.11 26.84
N ARG A 76 -20.56 11.64 27.65
CA ARG A 76 -20.29 11.30 29.04
C ARG A 76 -19.43 10.04 29.11
N ALA A 77 -18.67 9.89 30.19
CA ALA A 77 -17.67 8.83 30.28
C ALA A 77 -18.27 7.40 30.21
N ASP A 78 -19.54 7.24 30.60
CA ASP A 78 -20.35 6.02 30.47
C ASP A 78 -20.85 5.75 29.04
N GLN A 79 -20.84 6.75 28.15
CA GLN A 79 -21.29 6.66 26.76
C GLN A 79 -20.15 6.31 25.78
N VAL A 80 -18.91 6.25 26.26
CA VAL A 80 -17.71 5.96 25.45
C VAL A 80 -17.35 4.48 25.61
N SER A 81 -17.12 3.79 24.50
CA SER A 81 -16.69 2.38 24.54
C SER A 81 -15.37 2.23 25.31
N PRO A 82 -15.14 1.09 25.99
CA PRO A 82 -13.89 0.85 26.72
C PRO A 82 -12.63 1.06 25.86
N SER A 83 -12.69 0.70 24.57
CA SER A 83 -11.60 0.90 23.61
C SER A 83 -11.32 2.37 23.32
N ALA A 84 -12.36 3.19 23.14
CA ALA A 84 -12.21 4.63 22.89
C ALA A 84 -11.74 5.38 24.16
N ARG A 85 -12.16 4.92 25.35
CA ARG A 85 -11.74 5.46 26.64
C ARG A 85 -10.23 5.28 26.88
N ALA A 86 -9.66 4.14 26.46
CA ALA A 86 -8.23 3.87 26.55
C ALA A 86 -7.41 4.77 25.61
N SER A 87 -7.94 5.12 24.43
CA SER A 87 -7.28 6.03 23.48
C SER A 87 -7.21 7.46 24.00
N LEU A 88 -8.31 7.94 24.62
CA LEU A 88 -8.40 9.27 25.23
C LEU A 88 -7.50 9.41 26.48
N GLY A 89 -7.28 8.33 27.23
CA GLY A 89 -6.41 8.35 28.41
C GLY A 89 -4.91 8.40 28.10
N ASN A 90 -4.48 7.92 26.93
CA ASN A 90 -3.06 7.84 26.56
C ASN A 90 -2.49 9.21 26.13
N GLU A 91 -3.31 10.09 25.56
CA GLU A 91 -2.90 11.44 25.13
C GLU A 91 -2.73 12.42 26.30
N ILE A 92 -3.31 12.13 27.47
CA ILE A 92 -3.22 12.97 28.68
C ILE A 92 -2.02 12.56 29.56
N GLY A 93 -1.38 11.41 29.25
CA GLY A 93 -0.25 10.85 30.00
C GLY A 93 1.14 11.30 29.56
N GLU A 94 1.29 11.98 28.41
CA GLU A 94 2.60 12.34 27.82
C GLU A 94 3.04 13.81 28.07
N SER A 95 2.39 14.55 28.98
CA SER A 95 2.82 15.90 29.40
C SER A 95 3.33 15.96 30.84
N ARG A 96 4.27 15.08 31.20
CA ARG A 96 5.11 15.21 32.39
C ARG A 96 6.55 14.81 32.12
#